data_AF-A0AB32W9S7-F1
#
_entry.id   AF-A0AB32W9S7-F1
#
_cell.length_a   1.000
_cell.length_b   1.000
_cell.length_c   1.000
_cell.angle_alpha   90.00
_cell.angle_beta   90.00
_cell.angle_gamma   90.00
#
_symmetry.space_group_name_H-M   'P 1'
#
loop_
_entity.id
_entity.type
_entity.pdbx_description
1 polymer ?
#
loop_
_entity_poly.entity_id
_entity_poly.type
_entity_poly.pdbx_seq_one_letter_code
_entity_poly.pdbx_strand_id
1 'polypeptide(L)'
;MEAPKTIQHEIGGVQNDALRFGLHGVKSDLVGSHPLQSAYESAKKTQEEMRRKVLANTYGTALPLKMDLDRQILSRFQRPLLPSSMLGLEALTGTLDDFGFEDYLNDPRESETVRPLDLHHSMEVQLGLSKGPVCPSFI
;
A
#
# COMPACT_ATOMS: atom_id res chain seq x y z
N MET A 1 30.56 3.79 22.43
CA MET A 1 30.36 4.68 21.28
C MET A 1 29.24 4.07 20.45
N GLU A 2 28.00 4.53 20.62
CA GLU A 2 26.90 4.09 19.75
C GLU A 2 27.00 4.84 18.43
N ALA A 3 26.96 4.10 17.32
CA ALA A 3 26.93 4.67 15.98
C ALA A 3 25.64 5.49 15.80
N PRO A 4 25.68 6.62 15.07
CA PRO A 4 24.47 7.40 14.77
C PRO A 4 23.49 6.51 13.99
N LYS A 5 22.28 6.33 14.53
CA LYS A 5 21.20 5.52 13.94
C LYS A 5 20.45 6.24 12.82
N THR A 6 20.97 7.37 12.34
CA THR A 6 20.35 8.25 11.35
C THR A 6 21.20 8.31 10.08
N ILE A 7 20.60 7.98 8.95
CA ILE A 7 21.19 8.20 7.62
C ILE A 7 21.21 9.73 7.41
N GLN A 8 22.39 10.32 7.29
CA GLN A 8 22.50 11.74 6.93
C GLN A 8 21.87 11.93 5.54
N HIS A 9 20.79 12.71 5.47
CA HIS A 9 20.06 12.91 4.23
C HIS A 9 19.52 14.33 4.11
N GLU A 10 19.64 14.91 2.92
CA GLU A 10 19.24 16.30 2.62
C GLU A 10 17.76 16.42 2.23
N ILE A 11 17.09 15.30 1.91
CA ILE A 11 15.69 15.32 1.51
C ILE A 11 14.79 15.39 2.75
N GLY A 12 13.96 16.43 2.80
CA GLY A 12 13.09 16.70 3.94
C GLY A 12 13.84 17.29 5.13
N GLY A 13 14.90 18.08 4.85
CA GLY A 13 15.79 18.72 5.81
C GLY A 13 15.16 18.85 7.19
N VAL A 14 15.68 18.07 8.15
CA VAL A 14 15.22 18.07 9.53
C VAL A 14 15.52 19.46 10.09
N GLN A 15 14.59 20.40 9.88
CA GLN A 15 14.64 21.69 10.53
C GLN A 15 14.22 21.44 11.98
N ASN A 16 15.23 21.24 12.82
CA ASN A 16 15.10 21.23 14.27
C ASN A 16 14.78 22.65 14.76
N ASP A 17 13.63 23.21 14.33
CA ASP A 17 13.13 24.46 14.86
C ASP A 17 12.41 24.18 16.19
N ALA A 18 13.14 24.32 17.29
CA ALA A 18 12.64 24.07 18.63
C ALA A 18 11.45 24.98 19.02
N LEU A 19 11.29 26.14 18.36
CA LEU A 19 10.17 27.05 18.60
C LEU A 19 8.89 26.60 17.88
N ARG A 20 9.01 25.91 16.75
CA ARG A 20 7.86 25.37 15.99
C ARG A 20 7.52 23.93 16.36
N PHE A 21 8.52 23.10 16.64
CA PHE A 21 8.38 21.65 16.81
C PHE A 21 8.63 21.17 18.24
N GLY A 22 9.02 22.06 19.15
CA GLY A 22 9.30 21.75 20.56
C GLY A 22 10.71 21.19 20.80
N LEU A 23 11.06 20.93 22.06
CA LEU A 23 12.35 20.32 22.39
C LEU A 23 12.44 18.91 21.81
N HIS A 24 13.56 18.62 21.16
CA HIS A 24 13.89 17.30 20.61
C HIS A 24 13.83 16.24 21.73
N GLY A 25 13.00 15.20 21.55
CA GLY A 25 12.82 14.11 22.51
C GLY A 25 13.02 12.74 21.87
N VAL A 26 12.95 11.66 22.67
CA VAL A 26 13.16 10.27 22.18
C VAL A 26 12.22 9.89 21.01
N LYS A 27 11.06 10.55 20.89
CA LYS A 27 10.12 10.35 19.77
C LYS A 27 10.63 10.89 18.43
N SER A 28 11.46 11.94 18.43
CA SER A 28 12.11 12.45 17.22
C SER A 28 13.32 11.61 16.78
N ASP A 29 13.84 10.77 17.68
CA ASP A 29 14.88 9.76 17.37
C ASP A 29 14.31 8.42 16.89
N LEU A 30 12.99 8.22 16.98
CA LEU A 30 12.33 7.10 16.30
C LEU A 30 12.34 7.39 14.80
N VAL A 31 13.45 7.00 14.16
CA VAL A 31 13.59 7.03 12.71
C VAL A 31 12.45 6.21 12.11
N GLY A 32 11.55 6.88 11.40
CA GLY A 32 10.50 6.23 10.62
C GLY A 32 11.09 5.48 9.42
N SER A 33 10.26 5.25 8.40
CA SER A 33 10.74 4.80 7.09
C SER A 33 11.89 5.69 6.57
N HIS A 34 12.69 5.12 5.64
CA HIS A 34 13.80 5.81 4.99
C HIS A 34 13.39 7.23 4.54
N PRO A 35 14.20 8.29 4.72
CA PRO A 35 13.77 9.68 4.47
C PRO A 35 13.36 9.94 3.01
N LEU A 36 13.97 9.23 2.05
CA LEU A 36 13.52 9.25 0.65
C LEU A 36 12.10 8.70 0.47
N GLN A 37 11.69 7.70 1.25
CA GLN A 37 10.37 7.10 1.16
C GLN A 37 9.28 8.10 1.55
N SER A 38 9.47 8.83 2.65
CA SER A 38 8.50 9.87 3.07
C SER A 38 8.41 11.00 2.04
N ALA A 39 9.54 11.40 1.46
CA ALA A 39 9.58 12.39 0.39
C ALA A 39 8.82 11.90 -0.85
N TYR A 40 9.00 10.64 -1.24
CA TYR A 40 8.29 10.03 -2.36
C TYR A 40 6.79 9.95 -2.12
N GLU A 41 6.37 9.48 -0.94
CA GLU A 41 4.96 9.40 -0.54
C GLU A 41 4.28 10.78 -0.53
N SER A 42 4.96 11.80 0.00
CA SER A 42 4.44 13.17 0.02
C SER A 42 4.31 13.76 -1.38
N ALA A 43 5.32 13.57 -2.25
CA ALA A 43 5.27 14.01 -3.64
C ALA A 43 4.11 13.34 -4.40
N LYS A 44 3.92 12.03 -4.22
CA LYS A 44 2.79 11.27 -4.81
C LYS A 44 1.45 11.85 -4.38
N LYS A 45 1.28 12.11 -3.08
CA LYS A 45 0.04 12.72 -2.54
C LYS A 45 -0.22 14.11 -3.12
N THR A 46 0.80 14.97 -3.17
CA THR A 46 0.66 16.32 -3.76
C THR A 46 0.29 16.25 -5.24
N GLN A 47 0.87 15.30 -5.99
CA GLN A 47 0.54 15.08 -7.40
C GLN A 47 -0.91 14.62 -7.60
N GLU A 48 -1.40 13.70 -6.77
CA GLU A 48 -2.80 13.24 -6.80
C GLU A 48 -3.77 14.38 -6.49
N GLU A 49 -3.49 15.19 -5.46
CA GLU A 49 -4.30 16.37 -5.12
C GLU A 49 -4.32 17.39 -6.25
N MET A 50 -3.18 17.63 -6.90
CA MET A 50 -3.09 18.52 -8.06
C MET A 50 -3.92 17.98 -9.23
N ARG A 51 -3.76 16.70 -9.60
CA ARG A 51 -4.56 16.05 -10.65
C ARG A 51 -6.06 16.15 -10.36
N ARG A 52 -6.47 15.90 -9.12
CA ARG A 52 -7.87 16.02 -8.69
C ARG A 52 -8.42 17.43 -8.88
N LYS A 53 -7.64 18.46 -8.52
CA LYS A 53 -8.04 19.87 -8.72
C LYS A 53 -8.17 20.20 -10.20
N VAL A 54 -7.24 19.74 -11.04
CA VAL A 54 -7.31 19.92 -12.50
C VAL A 54 -8.59 19.29 -13.05
N LEU A 55 -8.89 18.03 -12.71
CA LEU A 55 -10.12 17.37 -13.15
C LEU A 55 -11.39 18.10 -12.71
N ALA A 56 -11.44 18.56 -11.45
CA ALA A 56 -12.56 19.32 -10.93
C ALA A 56 -12.79 20.63 -11.71
N ASN A 57 -11.70 21.30 -12.09
CA ASN A 57 -11.76 22.56 -12.83
C ASN A 57 -12.15 22.36 -14.30
N THR A 58 -11.68 21.27 -14.94
CA THR A 58 -11.93 21.00 -16.36
C THR A 58 -13.30 20.39 -16.61
N TYR A 59 -13.71 19.42 -15.78
CA TYR A 59 -14.91 18.59 -16.01
C TYR A 59 -15.99 18.79 -14.94
N GLY A 60 -15.75 19.65 -13.96
CA GLY A 60 -16.64 19.87 -12.82
C GLY A 60 -16.39 18.90 -11.66
N THR A 61 -17.03 19.18 -10.52
CA THR A 61 -16.84 18.44 -9.27
C THR A 61 -17.38 17.01 -9.30
N ALA A 62 -18.31 16.69 -10.21
CA ALA A 62 -18.93 15.38 -10.30
C ALA A 62 -17.95 14.28 -10.76
N LEU A 63 -17.01 14.59 -11.65
CA LEU A 63 -16.07 13.60 -12.19
C LEU A 63 -15.11 13.04 -11.11
N PRO A 64 -14.36 13.86 -10.35
CA PRO A 64 -13.50 13.32 -9.30
C PRO A 64 -14.29 12.60 -8.19
N LEU A 65 -15.53 13.01 -7.91
CA LEU A 65 -16.41 12.29 -6.97
C LEU A 65 -16.77 10.89 -7.50
N LYS A 66 -17.10 10.77 -8.79
CA LYS A 66 -17.32 9.47 -9.42
C LYS A 66 -16.07 8.58 -9.32
N MET A 67 -14.90 9.13 -9.62
CA MET A 67 -13.64 8.39 -9.53
C MET A 67 -13.33 7.92 -8.10
N ASP A 68 -13.63 8.74 -7.09
CA ASP A 68 -13.49 8.35 -5.68
C ASP A 68 -14.42 7.17 -5.32
N LEU A 69 -15.65 7.16 -5.84
CA LEU A 69 -16.59 6.05 -5.67
C LEU A 69 -16.10 4.78 -6.37
N ASP A 70 -15.69 4.89 -7.63
CA ASP A 70 -15.17 3.77 -8.41
C ASP A 70 -13.94 3.16 -7.72
N ARG A 71 -13.03 4.00 -7.18
CA ARG A 71 -11.88 3.56 -6.38
C ARG A 71 -12.29 2.78 -5.14
N GLN A 72 -13.34 3.21 -4.42
CA GLN A 72 -13.83 2.51 -3.23
C GLN A 72 -14.50 1.17 -3.56
N ILE A 73 -15.16 1.07 -4.70
CA ILE A 73 -15.79 -0.19 -5.16
C ILE A 73 -14.69 -1.19 -5.55
N LEU A 74 -13.71 -0.74 -6.33
CA LEU A 74 -12.65 -1.59 -6.86
C LEU A 74 -11.66 -2.03 -5.77
N SER A 75 -11.43 -1.22 -4.74
CA SER A 75 -10.56 -1.58 -3.61
C SER A 75 -11.12 -2.66 -2.69
N ARG A 76 -12.41 -2.98 -2.81
CA ARG A 76 -13.09 -3.99 -1.97
C ARG A 76 -13.24 -5.34 -2.65
N PHE A 77 -12.72 -5.50 -3.87
CA PHE A 77 -12.80 -6.77 -4.58
C PHE A 77 -11.98 -7.84 -3.83
N GLN A 78 -12.65 -8.90 -3.39
CA GLN A 78 -12.02 -10.01 -2.67
C GLN A 78 -12.42 -11.34 -3.31
N ARG A 79 -11.42 -12.20 -3.55
CA ARG A 79 -11.67 -13.60 -3.91
C ARG A 79 -11.85 -14.41 -2.62
N PRO A 80 -12.73 -15.43 -2.60
CA PRO A 80 -12.80 -16.32 -1.45
C PRO A 80 -11.44 -17.03 -1.30
N LEU A 81 -10.79 -16.79 -0.15
CA LEU A 81 -9.57 -17.42 0.35
C LEU A 81 -8.26 -17.18 -0.42
N LEU A 82 -8.34 -16.72 -1.66
CA LEU A 82 -7.18 -16.28 -2.44
C LEU A 82 -7.00 -14.76 -2.29
N PRO A 83 -5.75 -14.26 -2.23
CA PRO A 83 -5.53 -12.83 -2.38
C PRO A 83 -6.09 -12.39 -3.74
N SER A 84 -6.84 -11.29 -3.80
CA SER A 84 -7.31 -10.73 -5.07
C SER A 84 -6.21 -9.86 -5.68
N SER A 85 -5.98 -10.02 -6.99
CA SER A 85 -5.27 -8.99 -7.76
C SER A 85 -6.22 -7.81 -7.94
N MET A 86 -5.78 -6.61 -7.59
CA MET A 86 -6.60 -5.39 -7.61
C MET A 86 -6.62 -4.77 -9.01
N LEU A 87 -6.67 -5.59 -10.06
CA LEU A 87 -6.44 -5.18 -11.46
C LEU A 87 -7.30 -4.00 -11.90
N GLY A 88 -8.58 -3.99 -11.53
CA GLY A 88 -9.48 -2.89 -11.84
C GLY A 88 -9.08 -1.58 -11.15
N LEU A 89 -8.64 -1.68 -9.88
CA LEU A 89 -8.14 -0.52 -9.13
C LEU A 89 -6.85 0.00 -9.77
N GLU A 90 -5.93 -0.89 -10.15
CA GLU A 90 -4.67 -0.55 -10.80
C GLU A 90 -4.87 0.14 -12.15
N ALA A 91 -5.82 -0.34 -12.95
CA ALA A 91 -6.23 0.30 -14.20
C ALA A 91 -6.81 1.71 -13.96
N LEU A 92 -7.63 1.88 -12.92
CA LEU A 92 -8.19 3.19 -12.57
C LEU A 92 -7.14 4.16 -12.06
N THR A 93 -6.16 3.69 -11.28
CA THR A 93 -5.06 4.52 -10.77
C THR A 93 -3.96 4.76 -11.80
N GLY A 94 -3.98 4.03 -12.91
CA GLY A 94 -2.95 4.07 -13.94
C GLY A 94 -1.63 3.41 -13.51
N THR A 95 -1.66 2.59 -12.45
CA THR A 95 -0.48 1.87 -11.96
C THR A 95 -0.26 0.55 -12.68
N LEU A 96 -1.18 0.15 -13.57
CA LEU A 96 -1.07 -1.07 -14.36
C LEU A 96 0.13 -1.02 -15.34
N ASP A 97 0.50 0.19 -15.78
CA ASP A 97 1.62 0.40 -16.70
C ASP A 97 2.94 0.70 -15.95
N ASP A 98 2.91 0.83 -14.62
CA ASP A 98 4.08 1.10 -13.80
C ASP A 98 4.89 -0.19 -13.61
N PHE A 99 6.20 -0.14 -13.86
CA PHE A 99 7.10 -1.27 -13.64
C PHE A 99 7.65 -1.27 -12.22
N GLY A 100 7.29 -2.30 -11.45
CA GLY A 100 7.57 -2.42 -10.03
C GLY A 100 8.77 -3.31 -9.68
N PHE A 101 8.99 -3.45 -8.38
CA PHE A 101 9.97 -4.41 -7.84
C PHE A 101 9.50 -5.85 -8.08
N GLU A 102 8.20 -6.08 -7.85
CA GLU A 102 7.51 -7.36 -8.06
C GLU A 102 7.68 -7.90 -9.49
N ASP A 103 7.74 -7.05 -10.51
CA ASP A 103 7.91 -7.48 -11.90
C ASP A 103 9.32 -8.04 -12.19
N TYR A 104 10.33 -7.55 -11.46
CA TYR A 104 11.72 -7.98 -11.66
C TYR A 104 12.13 -9.12 -10.73
N LEU A 105 11.67 -9.08 -9.47
CA LEU A 105 12.11 -10.03 -8.43
C LEU A 105 11.04 -11.05 -8.02
N ASN A 106 9.86 -11.00 -8.65
CA ASN A 106 8.65 -11.75 -8.33
C ASN A 106 8.07 -11.40 -6.95
N ASP A 107 6.74 -11.46 -6.83
CA ASP A 107 6.09 -11.37 -5.52
C ASP A 107 6.44 -12.63 -4.70
N PRO A 108 6.97 -12.50 -3.47
CA PRO A 108 7.20 -13.64 -2.58
C PRO A 108 5.97 -14.54 -2.39
N ARG A 109 4.76 -13.98 -2.52
CA ARG A 109 3.48 -14.70 -2.44
C ARG A 109 3.22 -15.65 -3.60
N GLU A 110 3.85 -15.42 -4.74
CA GLU A 110 3.74 -16.24 -5.95
C GLU A 110 4.92 -17.19 -6.13
N SER A 111 5.77 -17.32 -5.11
CA SER A 111 6.91 -18.23 -5.17
C SER A 111 6.49 -19.69 -5.29
N GLU A 112 7.20 -20.46 -6.11
CA GLU A 112 6.93 -21.89 -6.36
C GLU A 112 7.02 -22.76 -5.08
N THR A 113 7.71 -22.25 -4.05
CA THR A 113 7.85 -22.91 -2.75
C THR A 113 6.60 -22.76 -1.88
N VAL A 114 5.72 -21.80 -2.18
CA VAL A 114 4.43 -21.64 -1.51
C VAL A 114 3.51 -22.75 -1.98
N ARG A 115 3.17 -23.67 -1.07
CA ARG A 115 2.20 -24.73 -1.36
C ARG A 115 0.82 -24.09 -1.60
N PRO A 116 0.14 -24.44 -2.71
CA PRO A 116 -1.22 -23.99 -2.95
C PRO A 116 -2.14 -24.39 -1.79
N LEU A 117 -2.99 -23.46 -1.38
CA LEU A 117 -3.98 -23.72 -0.34
C LEU A 117 -5.02 -24.75 -0.83
N ASP A 118 -5.45 -25.67 0.02
CA ASP A 118 -6.59 -26.54 -0.27
C ASP A 118 -7.89 -25.72 -0.25
N LEU A 119 -8.25 -25.18 -1.40
CA LEU A 119 -9.45 -24.36 -1.63
C LEU A 119 -10.76 -25.14 -1.44
N HIS A 120 -10.72 -26.47 -1.61
CA HIS A 120 -11.92 -27.27 -1.50
C HIS A 120 -12.31 -27.44 -0.03
N HIS A 121 -11.39 -27.97 0.78
CA HIS A 121 -11.65 -28.19 2.19
C HIS A 121 -11.98 -26.89 2.93
N SER A 122 -11.27 -25.83 2.58
CA SER A 122 -11.44 -24.52 3.17
C SER A 122 -12.82 -23.90 2.89
N MET A 123 -13.35 -24.07 1.67
CA MET A 123 -14.74 -23.74 1.36
C MET A 123 -15.74 -24.63 2.10
N GLU A 124 -15.49 -25.94 2.22
CA GLU A 124 -16.37 -26.84 2.96
C GLU A 124 -16.48 -26.44 4.45
N VAL A 125 -15.37 -26.01 5.07
CA VAL A 125 -15.37 -25.50 6.46
C VAL A 125 -16.18 -24.20 6.54
N GLN A 126 -15.97 -23.27 5.60
CA GLN A 126 -16.70 -22.00 5.58
C GLN A 126 -18.21 -22.18 5.36
N LEU A 127 -18.61 -23.19 4.59
CA LEU A 127 -20.01 -23.58 4.36
C LEU A 127 -20.57 -24.51 5.44
N GLY A 128 -19.75 -24.95 6.40
CA GLY A 128 -20.15 -25.83 7.50
C GLY A 128 -20.35 -27.31 7.12
N LEU A 129 -19.90 -27.72 5.93
CA LEU A 129 -19.96 -29.08 5.42
C LEU A 129 -18.87 -29.98 6.03
N SER A 130 -17.70 -29.43 6.34
CA SER A 130 -16.58 -30.14 6.99
C SER A 130 -16.19 -29.48 8.32
N LYS A 131 -15.53 -30.25 9.18
CA LYS A 131 -14.98 -29.78 10.47
C LYS A 131 -13.46 -29.74 10.36
N GLY A 132 -12.82 -28.67 10.83
CA GLY A 132 -11.37 -28.53 10.80
C GLY A 132 -10.91 -27.08 10.70
N PRO A 133 -9.60 -26.83 10.71
CA PRO A 133 -9.07 -25.51 10.38
C PRO A 133 -9.35 -25.20 8.91
N VAL A 134 -9.65 -23.92 8.61
CA VAL A 134 -9.93 -23.44 7.25
C VAL A 134 -8.76 -23.72 6.31
N CYS A 135 -7.54 -23.90 6.82
CA CYS A 135 -6.37 -24.22 6.00
C CYS A 135 -5.47 -25.23 6.75
N PRO A 136 -5.63 -26.55 6.58
CA PRO A 136 -4.69 -27.51 7.15
C PRO A 136 -3.39 -27.43 6.33
N SER A 137 -2.42 -26.64 6.81
CA SER A 137 -1.05 -26.73 6.32
C SER A 137 -0.46 -28.05 6.82
N PHE A 138 -0.48 -29.09 5.98
CA PHE A 138 0.38 -30.25 6.23
C PHE A 138 1.83 -29.78 6.12
N ILE A 139 2.56 -29.88 7.23
CA ILE A 139 4.01 -29.74 7.30
C ILE A 139 4.63 -30.65 6.24
#